data_AF-A0A6N7MH31-F1
#
_entry.id   AF-A0A6N7MH31-F1
#
_cell.length_a   1.000
_cell.length_b   1.000
_cell.length_c   1.000
_cell.angle_alpha   90.00
_cell.angle_beta   90.00
_cell.angle_gamma   90.00
#
_symmetry.space_group_name_H-M   'P 1'
#
loop_
_entity.id
_entity.type
_entity.pdbx_description
1 polymer ?
#
loop_
_entity_poly.entity_id
_entity_poly.type
_entity_poly.pdbx_seq_one_letter_code
_entity_poly.pdbx_strand_id
1 'polypeptide(L)'
;MSKKDKWDISFKTVKIPLLLIIIFYSIAFWRYSATGKIFFIYNFVYIGTALALGGFLNDALPKKHILWGRRISQFLIGLYMLGYLGFILHENMQIEGFFFYLFAGIFAAATLHYFIAKIVGPIILNRGWCGWACWTAMVLDFLPWKKPTGRIKNLGIIRYIHFFLSIGLVSYFA
;
A
#
# COMPACT_ATOMS: atom_id res chain seq x y z
N MET A 1 31.77 17.98 7.71
CA MET A 1 30.39 17.59 7.32
C MET A 1 30.04 18.32 6.03
N SER A 2 30.00 17.62 4.89
CA SER A 2 29.86 18.25 3.58
C SER A 2 28.45 18.84 3.41
N LYS A 3 28.31 19.94 2.66
CA LYS A 3 27.02 20.60 2.32
C LYS A 3 25.93 19.65 1.76
N LYS A 4 26.30 18.42 1.37
CA LYS A 4 25.40 17.38 0.82
C LYS A 4 24.60 16.57 1.86
N ASP A 5 24.87 16.73 3.15
CA ASP A 5 24.19 15.97 4.23
C ASP A 5 23.13 16.79 4.99
N LYS A 6 22.81 18.01 4.52
CA LYS A 6 21.80 18.86 5.17
C LYS A 6 20.39 18.44 4.78
N TRP A 7 19.50 18.38 5.76
CA TRP A 7 18.08 18.18 5.57
C TRP A 7 17.46 19.43 4.93
N ASP A 8 16.60 19.25 3.93
CA ASP A 8 15.89 20.35 3.28
C ASP A 8 14.46 20.43 3.78
N ILE A 9 14.29 21.07 4.94
CA ILE A 9 12.98 21.30 5.55
C ILE A 9 12.47 22.64 5.04
N SER A 10 11.86 22.62 3.86
CA SER A 10 11.21 23.77 3.24
C SER A 10 9.69 23.61 3.26
N PHE A 11 8.95 24.72 3.16
CA PHE A 11 7.50 24.71 3.03
C PHE A 11 7.03 23.89 1.82
N LYS A 12 7.87 23.80 0.77
CA LYS A 12 7.62 22.95 -0.41
C LYS A 12 7.65 21.45 -0.07
N THR A 13 8.59 21.04 0.78
CA THR A 13 8.79 19.65 1.26
C THR A 13 7.63 19.17 2.14
N VAL A 14 7.02 20.07 2.92
CA VAL A 14 5.95 19.73 3.86
C VAL A 14 4.56 19.77 3.22
N LYS A 15 4.38 20.55 2.15
CA LYS A 15 3.07 20.79 1.52
C LYS A 15 2.39 19.51 1.06
N ILE A 16 3.11 18.62 0.37
CA ILE A 16 2.54 17.37 -0.18
C ILE A 16 2.15 16.40 0.95
N PRO A 17 3.02 16.09 1.93
CA PRO A 17 2.65 15.30 3.11
C PRO A 17 1.43 15.85 3.86
N LEU A 18 1.38 17.17 4.07
CA LEU A 18 0.28 17.81 4.79
C LEU A 18 -1.06 17.65 4.05
N LEU A 19 -1.04 17.85 2.72
CA LEU A 19 -2.22 17.67 1.88
C LEU A 19 -2.72 16.21 1.93
N LEU A 20 -1.82 15.23 1.93
CA LEU A 20 -2.17 13.82 2.10
C LEU A 20 -2.82 13.55 3.46
N ILE A 21 -2.26 14.08 4.56
CA ILE A 21 -2.88 13.94 5.89
C ILE A 21 -4.30 14.49 5.89
N ILE A 22 -4.50 15.69 5.35
CA ILE A 22 -5.82 16.33 5.30
C ILE A 22 -6.80 15.44 4.55
N ILE A 23 -6.45 14.95 3.35
CA ILE A 23 -7.32 14.06 2.56
C ILE A 23 -7.68 12.80 3.35
N PHE A 24 -6.68 12.11 3.91
CA PHE A 24 -6.93 10.86 4.63
C PHE A 24 -7.76 11.09 5.91
N TYR A 25 -7.51 12.16 6.65
CA TYR A 25 -8.24 12.48 7.87
C TYR A 25 -9.68 12.91 7.56
N SER A 26 -9.90 13.67 6.48
CA SER A 26 -11.24 14.00 6.01
C SER A 26 -12.03 12.74 5.63
N ILE A 27 -11.40 11.80 4.92
CA ILE A 27 -12.03 10.50 4.60
C ILE A 27 -12.31 9.70 5.89
N ALA A 28 -11.38 9.71 6.85
CA ALA A 28 -11.52 9.05 8.14
C ALA A 28 -12.76 9.54 8.89
N PHE A 29 -12.90 10.86 9.02
CA PHE A 29 -14.02 11.50 9.70
C PHE A 29 -15.34 11.27 8.96
N TRP A 30 -15.36 11.48 7.63
CA TRP A 30 -16.52 11.21 6.80
C TRP A 30 -17.03 9.77 6.96
N ARG A 31 -16.12 8.79 6.88
CA ARG A 31 -16.45 7.37 7.02
C ARG A 31 -16.93 7.03 8.42
N TYR A 32 -16.33 7.63 9.45
CA TYR A 32 -16.79 7.48 10.83
C TYR A 32 -18.21 8.03 10.99
N SER A 33 -18.49 9.24 10.52
CA SER A 33 -19.84 9.82 10.58
C SER A 33 -20.88 8.99 9.82
N ALA A 34 -20.51 8.41 8.68
CA ALA A 34 -21.42 7.60 7.88
C ALA A 34 -21.68 6.19 8.43
N THR A 35 -20.77 5.62 9.23
CA THR A 35 -20.86 4.21 9.66
C THR A 35 -20.90 4.00 11.17
N GLY A 36 -20.53 5.02 11.96
CA GLY A 36 -20.36 4.94 13.42
C GLY A 36 -19.17 4.09 13.88
N LYS A 37 -18.38 3.50 12.96
CA LYS A 37 -17.31 2.55 13.32
C LYS A 37 -15.97 3.27 13.49
N ILE A 38 -15.44 3.25 14.72
CA ILE A 38 -14.13 3.84 15.05
C ILE A 38 -12.96 3.23 14.26
N PHE A 39 -13.11 1.99 13.80
CA PHE A 39 -12.16 1.31 12.93
C PHE A 39 -11.72 2.17 11.73
N PHE A 40 -12.64 2.91 11.10
CA PHE A 40 -12.29 3.74 9.95
C PHE A 40 -11.41 4.93 10.33
N ILE A 41 -11.56 5.50 11.54
CA ILE A 41 -10.65 6.53 12.03
C ILE A 41 -9.24 5.96 12.12
N TYR A 42 -9.07 4.86 12.87
CA TYR A 42 -7.75 4.26 13.05
C TYR A 42 -7.11 3.86 11.73
N ASN A 43 -7.87 3.24 10.83
CA ASN A 43 -7.37 2.79 9.53
C ASN A 43 -6.85 3.95 8.68
N PHE A 44 -7.70 4.95 8.39
CA PHE A 44 -7.32 6.04 7.50
C PHE A 44 -6.32 7.00 8.14
N VAL A 45 -6.39 7.24 9.45
CA VAL A 45 -5.39 8.04 10.17
C VAL A 45 -4.03 7.35 10.17
N TYR A 46 -3.97 6.05 10.46
CA TYR A 46 -2.71 5.30 10.46
C TYR A 46 -2.07 5.27 9.07
N ILE A 47 -2.84 4.93 8.02
CA ILE A 47 -2.30 4.88 6.65
C ILE A 47 -1.88 6.28 6.19
N GLY A 48 -2.71 7.30 6.45
CA GLY A 48 -2.43 8.68 6.06
C GLY A 48 -1.18 9.23 6.72
N THR A 49 -1.00 9.00 8.03
CA THR A 49 0.21 9.42 8.75
C THR A 49 1.46 8.67 8.27
N ALA A 50 1.39 7.36 8.08
CA ALA A 50 2.51 6.56 7.60
C ALA A 50 2.95 6.97 6.18
N LEU A 51 2.00 7.32 5.31
CA LEU A 51 2.29 7.79 3.96
C LEU A 51 2.88 9.21 3.98
N ALA A 52 2.32 10.11 4.77
CA ALA A 52 2.82 11.47 4.91
C ALA A 52 4.22 11.51 5.51
N LEU A 53 4.49 10.69 6.54
CA LEU A 53 5.82 10.56 7.13
C LEU A 53 6.82 10.00 6.10
N GLY A 54 6.44 8.98 5.34
CA GLY A 54 7.24 8.44 4.25
C GLY A 54 7.57 9.45 3.16
N GLY A 55 6.57 10.22 2.72
CA GLY A 55 6.72 11.29 1.72
C GLY A 55 7.60 12.43 2.23
N PHE A 56 7.36 12.89 3.46
CA PHE A 56 8.17 13.93 4.10
C PHE A 56 9.63 13.50 4.19
N LEU A 57 9.91 12.26 4.62
CA LEU A 57 11.26 11.76 4.68
C LEU A 57 11.88 11.60 3.29
N ASN A 58 11.11 11.24 2.25
CA ASN A 58 11.65 11.17 0.90
C ASN A 58 12.12 12.55 0.40
N ASP A 59 11.33 13.59 0.65
CA ASP A 59 11.62 14.94 0.17
C ASP A 59 12.64 15.68 1.06
N ALA A 60 12.65 15.41 2.38
CA ALA A 60 13.50 16.09 3.35
C ALA A 60 14.91 15.49 3.47
N LEU A 61 15.07 14.18 3.23
CA LEU A 61 16.37 13.53 3.36
C LEU A 61 17.28 13.82 2.14
N PRO A 62 18.60 13.91 2.37
CA PRO A 62 19.56 14.03 1.28
C PRO A 62 19.50 12.80 0.37
N LYS A 63 19.80 12.97 -0.93
CA LYS A 63 19.66 11.95 -1.99
C LYS A 63 20.29 10.59 -1.66
N LYS A 64 21.31 10.56 -0.80
CA LYS A 64 21.96 9.33 -0.31
C LYS A 64 21.00 8.44 0.49
N HIS A 65 20.03 9.02 1.18
CA HIS A 65 19.10 8.35 2.08
C HIS A 65 17.64 8.39 1.59
N ILE A 66 17.38 8.81 0.35
CA ILE A 66 16.02 8.95 -0.22
C ILE A 66 15.19 7.66 -0.14
N LEU A 67 15.84 6.50 -0.20
CA LEU A 67 15.18 5.19 -0.11
C LEU A 67 14.58 4.91 1.28
N TRP A 68 15.05 5.59 2.33
CA TRP A 68 14.53 5.40 3.69
C TRP A 68 13.09 5.86 3.83
N GLY A 69 12.68 6.94 3.15
CA GLY A 69 11.28 7.39 3.16
C GLY A 69 10.31 6.30 2.66
N ARG A 70 10.67 5.65 1.55
CA ARG A 70 9.89 4.51 1.02
C ARG A 70 9.91 3.31 1.96
N ARG A 71 11.08 2.92 2.49
CA ARG A 71 11.21 1.77 3.38
C ARG A 71 10.40 1.93 4.66
N ILE A 72 10.41 3.13 5.25
CA ILE A 72 9.67 3.44 6.47
C ILE A 72 8.16 3.41 6.20
N SER A 73 7.70 4.04 5.11
CA SER A 73 6.28 4.01 4.74
C SER A 73 5.80 2.58 4.48
N GLN A 74 6.57 1.80 3.71
CA GLN A 74 6.27 0.40 3.42
C GLN A 74 6.26 -0.46 4.67
N PHE A 75 7.19 -0.24 5.59
CA PHE A 75 7.23 -0.96 6.86
C PHE A 75 5.99 -0.69 7.72
N LEU A 76 5.64 0.58 7.92
CA LEU A 76 4.48 0.97 8.72
C LEU A 76 3.18 0.44 8.11
N ILE A 77 2.94 0.74 6.83
CA ILE A 77 1.71 0.31 6.16
C ILE A 77 1.67 -1.20 5.99
N GLY A 78 2.80 -1.83 5.66
CA GLY A 78 2.91 -3.27 5.49
C GLY A 78 2.66 -4.04 6.79
N LEU A 79 3.18 -3.55 7.93
CA LEU A 79 2.91 -4.12 9.24
C LEU A 79 1.43 -4.01 9.61
N TYR A 80 0.80 -2.87 9.31
CA TYR A 80 -0.64 -2.69 9.50
C TYR A 80 -1.45 -3.65 8.63
N MET A 81 -1.14 -3.76 7.34
CA MET A 81 -1.86 -4.67 6.44
C MET A 81 -1.66 -6.12 6.88
N LEU A 82 -0.42 -6.60 7.03
CA LEU A 82 -0.17 -8.00 7.36
C LEU A 82 -0.59 -8.35 8.79
N GLY A 83 -0.24 -7.52 9.77
CA GLY A 83 -0.50 -7.74 11.18
C GLY A 83 -1.96 -7.54 11.55
N TYR A 84 -2.50 -6.35 11.29
CA TYR A 84 -3.84 -5.99 11.73
C TYR A 84 -4.93 -6.49 10.78
N LEU A 85 -4.85 -6.15 9.49
CA LEU A 85 -5.88 -6.61 8.55
C LEU A 85 -5.79 -8.13 8.29
N GLY A 86 -4.58 -8.66 8.12
CA GLY A 86 -4.35 -10.07 7.81
C GLY A 86 -4.54 -10.99 9.01
N PHE A 87 -3.70 -10.87 10.05
CA PHE A 87 -3.73 -11.81 11.17
C PHE A 87 -4.85 -11.57 12.18
N ILE A 88 -5.21 -10.32 12.46
CA ILE A 88 -6.21 -10.01 13.51
C ILE A 88 -7.63 -10.01 12.94
N LEU A 89 -7.84 -9.40 11.78
CA LEU A 89 -9.17 -9.30 11.16
C LEU A 89 -9.47 -10.41 10.15
N HIS A 90 -8.49 -11.26 9.82
CA HIS A 90 -8.62 -12.36 8.88
C HIS A 90 -9.14 -11.92 7.50
N GLU A 91 -8.82 -10.68 7.10
CA GLU A 91 -9.26 -10.13 5.82
C GLU A 91 -8.45 -10.71 4.66
N ASN A 92 -9.16 -11.24 3.68
CA ASN A 92 -8.52 -11.75 2.46
C ASN A 92 -8.14 -10.60 1.54
N MET A 93 -6.86 -10.24 1.53
CA MET A 93 -6.29 -9.18 0.69
C MET A 93 -5.67 -9.71 -0.62
N GLN A 94 -5.93 -10.98 -0.97
CA GLN A 94 -5.43 -11.59 -2.21
C GLN A 94 -6.29 -11.21 -3.42
N ILE A 95 -5.71 -11.28 -4.62
CA ILE A 95 -6.40 -10.91 -5.86
C ILE A 95 -7.51 -11.92 -6.19
N GLU A 96 -7.32 -13.18 -5.80
CA GLU A 96 -8.27 -14.26 -5.98
C GLU A 96 -9.54 -14.01 -5.15
N GLY A 97 -9.39 -13.57 -3.90
CA GLY A 97 -10.51 -13.17 -3.04
C GLY A 97 -11.28 -11.98 -3.61
N PHE A 98 -10.58 -10.99 -4.19
CA PHE A 98 -11.21 -9.88 -4.89
C PHE A 98 -12.11 -10.36 -6.05
N PHE A 99 -11.58 -11.20 -6.95
CA PHE A 99 -12.35 -11.70 -8.08
C PHE A 99 -13.50 -12.60 -7.63
N PHE A 100 -13.29 -13.42 -6.60
CA PHE A 100 -14.34 -14.25 -6.01
C PHE A 100 -15.52 -13.40 -5.51
N TYR A 101 -15.26 -12.38 -4.68
CA TYR A 101 -16.33 -11.50 -4.19
C TYR A 101 -16.98 -10.67 -5.29
N LEU A 102 -16.18 -10.21 -6.28
CA LEU A 102 -16.70 -9.46 -7.42
C LEU A 102 -17.66 -10.31 -8.26
N PHE A 103 -17.29 -11.54 -8.61
CA PHE A 103 -18.14 -12.44 -9.39
C PHE A 103 -19.33 -12.98 -8.59
N ALA A 104 -19.22 -13.08 -7.27
CA ALA A 104 -20.35 -13.37 -6.39
C ALA A 104 -21.35 -12.20 -6.23
N GLY A 105 -21.06 -11.03 -6.84
CA GLY A 105 -21.90 -9.83 -6.72
C GLY A 105 -21.81 -9.13 -5.36
N ILE A 106 -20.83 -9.51 -4.52
CA ILE A 106 -20.63 -8.94 -3.19
C ILE A 106 -19.65 -7.77 -3.29
N PHE A 107 -20.20 -6.56 -3.31
CA PHE A 107 -19.42 -5.33 -3.21
C PHE A 107 -19.02 -5.06 -1.75
N ALA A 108 -18.18 -5.95 -1.21
CA ALA A 108 -17.60 -5.83 0.12
C ALA A 108 -16.51 -4.75 0.16
N ALA A 109 -16.11 -4.39 1.39
CA ALA A 109 -15.01 -3.46 1.63
C ALA A 109 -13.70 -3.91 0.96
N ALA A 110 -13.41 -5.22 0.94
CA ALA A 110 -12.26 -5.80 0.24
C ALA A 110 -12.32 -5.57 -1.28
N THR A 111 -13.50 -5.73 -1.88
CA THR A 111 -13.72 -5.52 -3.32
C THR A 111 -13.45 -4.06 -3.71
N LEU A 112 -14.04 -3.13 -2.96
CA LEU A 112 -13.86 -1.69 -3.17
C LEU A 112 -12.41 -1.25 -2.89
N HIS A 113 -11.79 -1.78 -1.84
CA HIS A 113 -10.39 -1.52 -1.52
C HIS A 113 -9.47 -1.94 -2.68
N TYR A 114 -9.62 -3.16 -3.19
CA TYR A 114 -8.79 -3.64 -4.27
C TYR A 114 -9.01 -2.84 -5.56
N PHE A 115 -10.27 -2.51 -5.89
CA PHE A 115 -10.58 -1.67 -7.04
C PHE A 115 -9.92 -0.29 -6.95
N ILE A 116 -10.09 0.40 -5.81
CA ILE A 116 -9.45 1.72 -5.59
C ILE A 116 -7.93 1.57 -5.58
N ALA A 117 -7.38 0.57 -4.89
CA ALA A 117 -5.95 0.45 -4.67
C ALA A 117 -5.18 -0.02 -5.90
N LYS A 118 -5.77 -0.89 -6.74
CA LYS A 118 -5.07 -1.57 -7.84
C LYS A 118 -5.49 -1.09 -9.22
N ILE A 119 -6.65 -0.44 -9.35
CA ILE A 119 -7.13 0.09 -10.63
C ILE A 119 -7.10 1.62 -10.60
N VAL A 120 -7.91 2.24 -9.73
CA VAL A 120 -8.06 3.72 -9.71
C VAL A 120 -6.77 4.42 -9.29
N GLY A 121 -6.14 3.95 -8.20
CA GLY A 121 -4.93 4.52 -7.64
C GLY A 121 -3.76 4.58 -8.64
N PRO A 122 -3.41 3.49 -9.33
CA PRO A 122 -2.38 3.51 -10.38
C PRO A 122 -2.74 4.36 -11.59
N ILE A 123 -4.01 4.58 -11.91
CA ILE A 123 -4.39 5.49 -12.99
C ILE A 123 -4.11 6.94 -12.61
N ILE A 124 -4.44 7.35 -11.38
CA ILE A 124 -4.31 8.74 -10.92
C ILE A 124 -2.87 9.06 -10.48
N LEU A 125 -2.24 8.14 -9.75
CA LEU A 125 -0.98 8.36 -9.03
C LEU A 125 0.15 7.45 -9.52
N ASN A 126 -0.10 6.68 -10.59
CA ASN A 126 0.88 5.83 -11.28
C ASN A 126 1.59 4.88 -10.28
N ARG A 127 2.90 4.69 -10.44
CA ARG A 127 3.72 3.82 -9.56
C ARG A 127 3.83 4.31 -8.11
N GLY A 128 3.31 5.50 -7.77
CA GLY A 128 3.35 6.08 -6.44
C GLY A 128 2.37 5.46 -5.44
N TRP A 129 1.25 4.87 -5.91
CA TRP A 129 0.18 4.40 -5.01
C TRP A 129 0.43 3.00 -4.45
N CYS A 130 0.41 1.99 -5.33
CA CYS A 130 0.61 0.59 -4.91
C CYS A 130 2.07 0.25 -4.56
N GLY A 131 3.03 1.05 -5.04
CA GLY A 131 4.45 0.84 -4.80
C GLY A 131 4.96 1.33 -3.44
N TRP A 132 4.12 2.02 -2.66
CA TRP A 132 4.47 2.62 -1.35
C TRP A 132 3.64 2.09 -0.16
N ALA A 133 2.58 1.32 -0.45
CA ALA A 133 1.64 0.79 0.53
C ALA A 133 1.31 -0.68 0.22
N CYS A 134 2.28 -1.59 0.38
CA CYS A 134 2.08 -3.01 0.10
C CYS A 134 2.92 -3.90 1.03
N TRP A 135 2.25 -4.77 1.79
CA TRP A 135 2.94 -5.70 2.69
C TRP A 135 3.94 -6.64 1.97
N THR A 136 3.66 -7.06 0.74
CA THR A 136 4.60 -7.88 -0.03
C THR A 136 5.83 -7.08 -0.42
N ALA A 137 5.64 -5.83 -0.86
CA ALA A 137 6.74 -4.93 -1.19
C ALA A 137 7.58 -4.60 0.04
N MET A 138 6.97 -4.46 1.22
CA MET A 138 7.70 -4.34 2.48
C MET A 138 8.69 -5.49 2.65
N VAL A 139 8.24 -6.75 2.63
CA VAL A 139 9.14 -7.91 2.83
C VAL A 139 10.26 -7.93 1.78
N LEU A 140 9.92 -7.67 0.52
CA LEU A 140 10.88 -7.68 -0.58
C LEU A 140 11.88 -6.50 -0.52
N ASP A 141 11.48 -5.33 -0.03
CA ASP A 141 12.34 -4.13 0.07
C ASP A 141 13.38 -4.27 1.21
N PHE A 142 13.16 -5.16 2.19
CA PHE A 142 14.11 -5.47 3.27
C PHE A 142 15.04 -6.66 2.97
N LEU A 143 14.69 -7.52 2.01
CA LEU A 143 15.53 -8.64 1.61
C LEU A 143 16.77 -8.17 0.82
N PRO A 144 17.97 -8.70 1.08
CA PRO A 144 19.19 -8.36 0.36
C PRO A 144 19.23 -9.07 -1.01
N TRP A 145 18.31 -8.73 -1.91
CA TRP A 145 18.24 -9.36 -3.22
C TRP A 145 19.28 -8.80 -4.18
N LYS A 146 19.95 -9.68 -4.92
CA LYS A 146 20.84 -9.28 -6.01
C LYS A 146 20.03 -8.57 -7.09
N LYS A 147 20.58 -7.51 -7.68
CA LYS A 147 19.96 -6.88 -8.86
C LYS A 147 19.84 -7.95 -9.94
N PRO A 148 18.63 -8.24 -10.44
CA PRO A 148 18.45 -9.25 -11.48
C PRO A 148 19.19 -8.79 -12.74
N THR A 149 19.92 -9.71 -13.38
CA THR A 149 20.66 -9.47 -14.62
C THR A 149 19.75 -9.26 -15.84
N GLY A 150 18.46 -9.57 -15.71
CA GLY A 150 17.44 -9.32 -16.71
C GLY A 150 16.13 -10.01 -16.36
N ARG A 151 15.06 -9.68 -17.10
CA ARG A 151 13.80 -10.44 -17.04
C ARG A 151 14.01 -11.77 -17.76
N ILE A 152 13.88 -12.88 -17.05
CA ILE A 152 13.90 -14.19 -17.70
C ILE A 152 12.62 -14.34 -18.52
N LYS A 153 12.78 -14.67 -19.81
CA LYS A 153 11.67 -14.86 -20.75
C LYS A 153 10.74 -15.97 -20.23
N ASN A 154 9.42 -15.78 -20.37
CA ASN A 154 8.36 -16.71 -19.99
C ASN A 154 8.16 -17.03 -18.50
N LEU A 155 9.06 -16.62 -17.58
CA LEU A 155 8.90 -16.86 -16.13
C LEU A 155 7.67 -16.15 -15.52
N GLY A 156 7.09 -15.18 -16.24
CA GLY A 156 5.81 -14.57 -15.87
C GLY A 156 4.62 -15.53 -15.92
N ILE A 157 4.72 -16.65 -16.64
CA ILE A 157 3.62 -17.60 -16.80
C ILE A 157 3.21 -18.25 -15.48
N ILE A 158 4.17 -18.43 -14.57
CA ILE A 158 3.95 -19.00 -13.23
C ILE A 158 2.90 -18.20 -12.46
N ARG A 159 2.86 -16.87 -12.64
CA ARG A 159 1.89 -16.01 -11.96
C ARG A 159 0.46 -16.30 -12.41
N TYR A 160 0.26 -16.50 -13.71
CA TYR A 160 -1.06 -16.83 -14.26
C TYR A 160 -1.47 -18.24 -13.85
N ILE A 161 -0.56 -19.22 -13.91
CA ILE A 161 -0.83 -20.59 -13.44
C ILE A 161 -1.24 -20.59 -11.96
N HIS A 162 -0.47 -19.93 -11.09
CA HIS A 162 -0.81 -19.82 -9.66
C HIS A 162 -2.17 -19.16 -9.45
N PHE A 163 -2.46 -18.07 -10.18
CA PHE A 163 -3.74 -17.38 -10.08
C PHE A 163 -4.92 -18.29 -10.46
N PHE A 164 -4.85 -18.97 -11.61
CA PHE A 164 -5.92 -19.85 -12.06
C PHE A 164 -6.07 -21.11 -11.20
N LEU A 165 -4.97 -21.64 -10.65
CA LEU A 165 -5.04 -22.75 -9.69
C LEU A 165 -5.69 -22.30 -8.38
N SER A 166 -5.28 -21.15 -7.84
CA SER A 166 -5.82 -20.61 -6.59
C SER A 166 -7.31 -20.28 -6.71
N ILE A 167 -7.73 -19.63 -7.81
CA ILE A 167 -9.15 -19.33 -8.03
C ILE A 167 -9.97 -20.61 -8.24
N GLY A 168 -9.45 -21.58 -9.00
CA GLY A 168 -10.11 -22.86 -9.21
C GLY A 168 -10.28 -23.66 -7.92
N LEU A 169 -9.25 -23.65 -7.05
CA LEU A 169 -9.30 -24.27 -5.73
C LEU A 169 -10.40 -23.64 -4.87
N VAL A 170 -10.40 -22.30 -4.75
CA VAL A 170 -11.41 -21.58 -3.96
C VAL A 170 -12.81 -21.82 -4.51
N SER A 171 -13.00 -21.79 -5.83
CA SER A 171 -14.29 -22.06 -6.46
C SER A 171 -14.76 -23.51 -6.33
N TYR A 172 -13.86 -24.48 -6.11
CA TYR A 172 -14.23 -25.87 -5.90
C TYR A 172 -14.70 -26.14 -4.46
N PHE A 173 -14.13 -25.42 -3.49
CA PHE A 173 -14.42 -25.61 -2.05
C PHE A 173 -15.43 -24.60 -1.47
N ALA A 174 -15.84 -23.59 -2.23
CA ALA A 174 -16.84 -22.59 -1.84
C ALA A 174 -18.24 -22.97 -2.32
#